data_AF-A0A2V8QSY1-F1
#
_entry.id   AF-A0A2V8QSY1-F1
#
_cell.length_a   1.000
_cell.length_b   1.000
_cell.length_c   1.000
_cell.angle_alpha   90.00
_cell.angle_beta   90.00
_cell.angle_gamma   90.00
#
_symmetry.space_group_name_H-M   'P 1'
#
loop_
_entity.id
_entity.type
_entity.pdbx_description
1 polymer ?
#
loop_
_entity_poly.entity_id
_entity_poly.type
_entity_poly.pdbx_seq_one_letter_code
_entity_poly.pdbx_strand_id
1 'polypeptide(L)' 'LDVEKVKRIVQEFPEVAGFGIGTKLSSEVKSVAGVIFKQCLMKDRPTLKASNSKEKITLPGRLQLF' A
#
# COMPACT_ATOMS: atom_id res chain seq x y z
N LEU A 1 -5.52 -4.64 -6.47
CA LEU A 1 -6.56 -4.27 -7.43
C LEU A 1 -6.31 -5.06 -8.70
N ASP A 2 -7.16 -6.02 -9.05
CA ASP A 2 -7.11 -6.78 -10.31
C ASP A 2 -8.26 -6.39 -11.23
N VAL A 3 -8.23 -6.89 -12.46
CA VAL A 3 -9.23 -6.59 -13.50
C VAL A 3 -10.66 -6.85 -13.00
N GLU A 4 -10.92 -7.99 -12.38
CA GLU A 4 -12.27 -8.34 -11.90
C GLU A 4 -12.75 -7.44 -10.76
N LYS A 5 -11.84 -6.98 -9.89
CA LYS A 5 -12.17 -5.98 -8.88
C LYS A 5 -12.39 -4.59 -9.49
N VAL A 6 -11.62 -4.19 -10.51
CA VAL A 6 -11.81 -2.92 -11.22
C VAL A 6 -13.18 -2.90 -11.90
N LYS A 7 -13.54 -3.95 -12.65
CA LYS A 7 -14.84 -4.05 -13.32
C LYS A 7 -16.00 -3.86 -12.35
N ARG A 8 -15.95 -4.50 -11.18
CA ARG A 8 -16.96 -4.33 -10.12
C ARG A 8 -17.02 -2.90 -9.59
N ILE A 9 -15.88 -2.27 -9.33
CA ILE A 9 -15.86 -0.88 -8.85
C ILE A 9 -16.46 0.07 -9.90
N VAL A 10 -16.16 -0.10 -11.19
CA VAL A 10 -16.74 0.73 -12.26
C VAL A 10 -18.25 0.52 -12.38
N GLN A 11 -18.74 -0.69 -12.19
CA GLN A 11 -20.17 -0.97 -12.18
C GLN A 11 -20.89 -0.29 -11.01
N GLU A 12 -20.26 -0.26 -9.84
CA GLU A 12 -20.84 0.32 -8.62
C GLU A 12 -20.68 1.86 -8.55
N PHE A 13 -19.57 2.38 -9.10
CA PHE A 13 -19.19 3.79 -9.08
C PHE A 13 -18.73 4.23 -10.48
N PRO A 14 -19.67 4.48 -11.40
CA PRO A 14 -19.36 4.82 -12.80
C PRO A 14 -18.63 6.16 -12.96
N GLU A 15 -18.64 7.03 -11.95
CA GLU A 15 -17.98 8.34 -11.92
C GLU A 15 -16.45 8.29 -11.67
N VAL A 16 -15.88 7.11 -11.40
CA VAL A 16 -14.46 6.97 -11.10
C VAL A 16 -13.60 7.41 -12.28
N ALA A 17 -12.77 8.43 -12.07
CA ALA A 17 -11.95 9.05 -13.11
C ALA A 17 -10.68 8.26 -13.49
N GLY A 18 -10.28 7.23 -12.73
CA GLY A 18 -9.12 6.42 -13.05
C GLY A 18 -8.66 5.48 -11.93
N PHE A 19 -7.75 4.56 -12.27
CA PHE A 19 -7.22 3.56 -11.35
C PHE A 19 -5.69 3.49 -11.40
N GLY A 20 -5.04 3.56 -10.24
CA GLY A 20 -3.62 3.27 -10.11
C GLY A 20 -3.38 1.76 -9.93
N ILE A 21 -2.78 1.11 -10.94
CA ILE A 21 -2.41 -0.31 -10.89
C ILE A 21 -0.89 -0.46 -10.94
N GLY A 22 -0.28 -0.90 -9.83
CA GLY A 22 1.15 -1.16 -9.73
C GLY A 22 1.50 -2.63 -10.03
N THR A 23 1.90 -3.37 -9.00
CA THR A 23 2.46 -4.74 -9.10
C THR A 23 1.70 -5.70 -10.00
N LYS A 24 0.36 -5.70 -10.01
CA LYS A 24 -0.41 -6.64 -10.86
C LYS A 24 -0.33 -6.32 -12.36
N LEU A 25 0.05 -5.10 -12.72
CA LEU A 25 0.28 -4.69 -14.11
C LEU A 25 1.72 -4.95 -14.53
N SER A 26 2.69 -4.70 -13.65
CA SER A 26 4.11 -4.69 -14.00
C SER A 26 4.92 -5.93 -13.58
N SER A 27 4.38 -6.80 -12.73
CA SER A 27 5.13 -7.97 -12.26
C SER A 27 5.16 -9.08 -13.30
N GLU A 28 6.35 -9.54 -13.65
CA GLU A 28 6.58 -10.70 -14.53
C GLU A 28 6.55 -12.04 -13.76
N VAL A 29 6.49 -11.98 -12.43
CA VAL A 29 6.50 -13.15 -11.54
C VAL A 29 5.18 -13.29 -10.80
N LYS A 30 4.84 -14.54 -10.46
CA LYS A 30 3.62 -14.88 -9.72
C LYS A 30 3.62 -14.38 -8.27
N SER A 31 4.78 -14.42 -7.61
CA SER A 31 4.93 -14.10 -6.18
C SER A 31 5.91 -12.95 -6.00
N VAL A 32 5.46 -11.89 -5.33
CA VAL A 32 6.26 -10.70 -5.04
C VAL A 32 6.35 -10.54 -3.52
N ALA A 33 7.54 -10.25 -3.01
CA ALA A 33 7.83 -10.20 -1.56
C ALA A 33 7.05 -9.12 -0.78
N GLY A 34 6.45 -8.13 -1.45
CA GLY A 34 5.62 -7.10 -0.79
C GLY A 34 6.41 -6.10 0.07
N VAL A 35 7.69 -5.87 -0.25
CA VAL A 35 8.58 -4.96 0.49
C VAL A 35 8.12 -3.51 0.38
N ILE A 36 8.28 -2.76 1.47
CA ILE A 36 7.97 -1.33 1.53
C ILE A 36 9.12 -0.55 2.19
N PHE A 37 9.24 0.73 1.81
CA PHE A 37 10.00 1.72 2.56
C PHE A 37 9.04 2.77 3.11
N LYS A 38 9.26 3.16 4.36
CA LYS A 38 8.47 4.18 5.06
C LYS A 38 9.40 5.09 5.83
N GLN A 39 9.06 6.38 5.84
CA GLN A 39 9.73 7.35 6.69
C GLN A 39 9.32 7.08 8.15
N CYS A 40 10.27 6.71 9.00
CA CYS A 40 10.03 6.43 10.42
C CYS A 40 10.46 7.56 11.36
N LEU A 41 11.22 8.53 10.84
CA LEU A 41 11.66 9.75 11.55
C LEU A 41 11.54 10.97 10.65
N MET A 42 11.21 12.13 11.19
CA MET A 42 11.34 13.41 10.50
C MET A 42 11.81 14.46 11.51
N LYS A 43 12.96 15.11 11.24
CA LYS A 43 13.60 16.04 12.19
C LYS A 43 13.77 15.41 13.58
N ASP A 44 14.29 14.18 13.60
CA ASP A 44 14.47 13.32 14.79
C ASP A 44 13.21 13.01 15.61
N ARG A 45 12.02 13.32 15.07
CA ARG A 45 10.74 12.95 15.69
C ARG A 45 10.18 11.68 15.02
N PRO A 46 9.71 10.68 15.79
CA PRO A 46 9.04 9.51 15.24
C PRO A 46 7.83 9.87 14.37
N THR A 47 7.69 9.19 13.24
CA THR A 47 6.54 9.32 12.34
C THR A 47 5.74 8.03 12.30
N LEU A 48 4.42 8.16 12.11
CA LEU A 48 3.51 7.03 11.99
C LEU A 48 2.55 7.28 10.83
N LYS A 49 2.26 6.24 10.07
CA LYS A 49 1.21 6.23 9.05
C LYS A 49 0.08 5.32 9.51
N ALA A 50 -1.06 5.93 9.83
CA ALA A 50 -2.28 5.22 10.18
C ALA A 50 -2.92 4.54 8.96
N SER A 51 -3.84 3.62 9.23
CA SER A 51 -4.55 2.84 8.23
C SER A 51 -5.85 2.31 8.81
N ASN A 52 -6.90 2.21 7.99
CA ASN A 52 -8.14 1.54 8.37
C ASN A 52 -7.95 0.03 8.62
N SER A 53 -6.86 -0.53 8.09
CA SER A 53 -6.39 -1.88 8.42
C SER A 53 -5.32 -1.78 9.53
N LYS A 54 -5.62 -2.30 10.73
CA LYS A 54 -4.77 -2.18 11.93
C LYS A 54 -3.38 -2.79 11.72
N GLU A 55 -3.31 -3.92 11.03
CA GLU A 55 -2.08 -4.64 10.71
C GLU A 55 -1.17 -3.89 9.72
N LYS A 56 -1.65 -2.79 9.11
CA LYS A 56 -0.88 -1.95 8.19
C LYS A 56 -0.41 -0.64 8.82
N ILE A 57 -0.59 -0.47 10.13
CA ILE A 57 -0.04 0.67 10.86
C ILE A 57 1.48 0.47 10.96
N THR A 58 2.24 1.51 10.63
CA THR A 58 3.72 1.46 10.71
C THR A 58 4.19 1.63 12.14
N LEU A 59 5.20 0.87 12.54
CA LEU A 59 5.90 1.11 13.81
C LEU A 59 6.69 2.44 13.74
N PRO A 60 6.62 3.30 14.77
CA PRO A 60 7.29 4.59 14.77
C PRO A 60 8.76 4.49 15.23
N GLY A 61 9.61 5.39 14.71
CA GLY A 61 10.99 5.57 15.19
C GLY A 61 12.02 4.60 14.61
N ARG A 62 13.21 4.56 15.22
CA ARG A 62 14.28 3.59 14.88
C ARG A 62 14.12 2.34 15.72
N LEU A 63 14.16 1.19 15.06
CA LEU A 63 14.09 -0.13 15.68
C LEU A 63 15.32 -0.93 15.28
N GLN A 64 15.84 -1.72 16.21
CA GLN A 64 16.90 -2.69 15.97
C GLN A 64 16.33 -4.08 16.28
N LEU A 65 16.59 -5.04 15.40
CA LEU A 65 16.31 -6.45 15.66
C LEU A 65 17.60 -7.10 16.17
N PHE A 66 17.48 -7.97 17.17
CA PHE A 66 18.56 -8.75 17.75
C PHE A 66 18.42 -10.21 17.35
#